data_AF-A0A382HU46-F1
#
_entry.id   AF-A0A382HU46-F1
#
_cell.length_a   1.000
_cell.length_b   1.000
_cell.length_c   1.000
_cell.angle_alpha   90.00
_cell.angle_beta   90.00
_cell.angle_gamma   90.00
#
_symmetry.space_group_name_H-M   'P 1'
#
loop_
_entity.id
_entity.type
_entity.pdbx_description
1 polymer ?
#
loop_
_entity_poly.entity_id
_entity_poly.type
_entity_poly.pdbx_seq_one_letter_code
_entity_poly.pdbx_strand_id
1 'polypeptide(L)'
;VNKIFKKSKSDNRLKRIEYRGKYLRASRTGGVALRAQGKAAGINFTVNSKHGTRVSKRIAKGTNVGFQNGRFVLRGRYGKGPTKLNLSKSGVSVSSKTSVGTINWFKPKYSSAKIGGIQFRGDNALIIQGVVALFQIFYFFMTLTFKIGFWLLKTTFWLLKALFEAIILMFTKFKGHRLSRKQKAVEVLEVNWCEELQNQSIEDLFCALFYTLIIIGRGKSEVHSEFINQTLEGYEDKEVLEPILANITDDNIESAVQLTFNSLDGQSIDQILLIESFFGSIVEVISQKVKPNNLIAIFWALDFGVLVDGKRNRLQEELLSVFADTCGLESTDT
;
A
#
# COMPACT_ATOMS: atom_id res chain seq x y z
N VAL A 1 -20.07 53.87 -41.73
CA VAL A 1 -19.21 55.05 -41.46
C VAL A 1 -18.88 55.06 -39.98
N ASN A 2 -17.61 55.06 -39.57
CA ASN A 2 -17.26 54.91 -38.15
C ASN A 2 -16.69 56.22 -37.59
N LYS A 3 -17.50 56.92 -36.78
CA LYS A 3 -17.01 57.95 -35.85
C LYS A 3 -16.45 57.22 -34.63
N ILE A 4 -15.18 57.45 -34.29
CA ILE A 4 -14.53 56.81 -33.14
C ILE A 4 -14.27 57.89 -32.08
N PHE A 5 -15.00 57.77 -30.97
CA PHE A 5 -14.75 58.49 -29.73
C PHE A 5 -14.16 57.53 -28.72
N LYS A 6 -12.90 57.73 -28.32
CA LYS A 6 -12.25 56.89 -27.30
C LYS A 6 -12.03 57.70 -26.03
N LYS A 7 -12.66 57.29 -24.92
CA LYS A 7 -12.46 57.88 -23.58
C LYS A 7 -11.38 57.12 -22.78
N SER A 8 -10.75 57.79 -21.83
CA SER A 8 -9.82 57.18 -20.86
C SER A 8 -10.60 56.35 -19.85
N LYS A 9 -10.15 55.13 -19.55
CA LYS A 9 -10.76 54.28 -18.52
C LYS A 9 -10.55 54.83 -17.09
N SER A 10 -9.50 55.62 -16.86
CA SER A 10 -9.11 56.08 -15.52
C SER A 10 -9.64 57.45 -15.12
N ASP A 11 -10.05 58.30 -16.08
CA ASP A 11 -10.27 59.73 -15.84
C ASP A 11 -11.43 60.29 -16.70
N ASN A 12 -12.16 59.42 -17.40
CA ASN A 12 -13.28 59.72 -18.31
C ASN A 12 -13.03 60.78 -19.42
N ARG A 13 -11.80 61.33 -19.53
CA ARG A 13 -11.40 62.31 -20.56
C ARG A 13 -11.38 61.69 -21.94
N LEU A 14 -11.81 62.47 -22.93
CA LEU A 14 -11.89 62.02 -24.32
C LEU A 14 -10.50 62.04 -24.98
N LYS A 15 -9.90 60.85 -25.15
CA LYS A 15 -8.53 60.64 -25.65
C LYS A 15 -8.40 60.73 -27.18
N ARG A 16 -9.45 60.43 -27.94
CA ARG A 16 -9.39 60.45 -29.42
C ARG A 16 -10.73 60.83 -30.04
N ILE A 17 -10.70 61.82 -30.94
CA ILE A 17 -11.78 62.19 -31.87
C ILE A 17 -11.26 61.92 -33.28
N GLU A 18 -11.81 60.91 -33.95
CA GLU A 18 -11.47 60.56 -35.34
C GLU A 18 -12.72 60.17 -36.12
N TYR A 19 -12.89 60.78 -37.29
CA TYR A 19 -13.79 60.34 -38.33
C TYR A 19 -13.03 59.53 -39.38
N ARG A 20 -13.53 58.33 -39.72
CA ARG A 20 -12.95 57.48 -40.76
C ARG A 20 -14.03 57.06 -41.76
N GLY A 21 -14.03 57.71 -42.93
CA GLY A 21 -14.83 57.37 -44.10
C GLY A 21 -14.04 56.55 -45.14
N LYS A 22 -14.70 56.21 -46.25
CA LYS A 22 -14.12 55.41 -47.35
C LYS A 22 -12.92 56.11 -48.01
N TYR A 23 -13.04 57.42 -48.25
CA TYR A 23 -12.02 58.24 -48.89
C TYR A 23 -11.48 59.40 -48.05
N LEU A 24 -12.04 59.63 -46.85
CA LEU A 24 -11.71 60.77 -46.01
C LEU A 24 -11.47 60.32 -44.57
N ARG A 25 -10.37 60.82 -44.00
CA ARG A 25 -10.06 60.66 -42.58
C ARG A 25 -9.86 62.03 -41.99
N ALA A 26 -10.63 62.37 -40.96
CA ALA A 26 -10.49 63.62 -40.24
C ALA A 26 -10.21 63.31 -38.76
N SER A 27 -9.25 63.98 -38.15
CA SER A 27 -8.96 63.82 -36.73
C SER A 27 -8.42 65.10 -36.13
N ARG A 28 -8.71 65.32 -34.83
CA ARG A 28 -8.28 66.54 -34.13
C ARG A 28 -6.77 66.74 -34.16
N THR A 29 -5.98 65.67 -34.04
CA THR A 29 -4.52 65.74 -34.03
C THR A 29 -3.89 65.52 -35.41
N GLY A 30 -4.51 64.72 -36.26
CA GLY A 30 -3.97 64.35 -37.58
C GLY A 30 -4.47 65.22 -38.74
N GLY A 31 -5.42 66.12 -38.52
CA GLY A 31 -6.06 66.93 -39.56
C GLY A 31 -6.98 66.12 -40.48
N VAL A 32 -7.30 66.68 -41.65
CA VAL A 32 -8.07 66.03 -42.72
C VAL A 32 -7.12 65.45 -43.76
N ALA A 33 -7.32 64.19 -44.12
CA ALA A 33 -6.55 63.51 -45.15
C ALA A 33 -7.47 62.70 -46.07
N LEU A 34 -7.24 62.83 -47.37
CA LEU A 34 -7.89 61.98 -48.37
C LEU A 34 -7.09 60.67 -48.50
N ARG A 35 -7.80 59.56 -48.64
CA ARG A 35 -7.22 58.22 -48.79
C ARG A 35 -7.93 57.47 -49.91
N ALA A 36 -7.20 57.05 -50.93
CA ALA A 36 -7.68 56.05 -51.87
C ALA A 36 -6.95 54.73 -51.61
N GLN A 37 -7.68 53.62 -51.60
CA GLN A 37 -7.09 52.27 -51.54
C GLN A 37 -7.72 51.42 -52.62
N GLY A 38 -6.89 50.67 -53.35
CA GLY A 38 -7.30 49.82 -54.43
C GLY A 38 -6.46 48.56 -54.49
N LYS A 39 -7.02 47.50 -55.06
CA LYS A 39 -6.31 46.25 -55.32
C LYS A 39 -6.53 45.90 -56.78
N ALA A 40 -5.44 45.79 -57.54
CA ALA A 40 -5.47 45.45 -58.96
C ALA A 40 -4.36 44.44 -59.25
N ALA A 41 -4.65 43.39 -60.03
CA ALA A 41 -3.69 42.36 -60.44
C ALA A 41 -2.79 41.80 -59.30
N GLY A 42 -3.37 41.60 -58.11
CA GLY A 42 -2.64 41.11 -56.92
C GLY A 42 -1.72 42.14 -56.22
N ILE A 43 -1.69 43.38 -56.71
CA ILE A 43 -0.97 44.52 -56.12
C ILE A 43 -1.96 45.35 -55.28
N ASN A 44 -1.58 45.65 -54.04
CA ASN A 44 -2.30 46.58 -53.17
C ASN A 44 -1.69 47.97 -53.30
N PHE A 45 -2.51 48.95 -53.67
CA PHE A 45 -2.14 50.35 -53.80
C PHE A 45 -2.90 51.19 -52.77
N THR A 46 -2.21 52.12 -52.12
CA THR A 46 -2.82 53.09 -51.21
C THR A 46 -2.18 54.44 -51.42
N VAL A 47 -3.00 55.45 -51.66
CA VAL A 47 -2.59 56.86 -51.73
C VAL A 47 -3.23 57.58 -50.56
N ASN A 48 -2.45 58.40 -49.87
CA ASN A 48 -2.92 59.28 -48.83
C ASN A 48 -2.34 60.68 -49.03
N SER A 49 -3.19 61.70 -49.01
CA SER A 49 -2.77 63.09 -49.27
C SER A 49 -1.74 63.62 -48.25
N LYS A 50 -1.68 63.04 -47.04
CA LYS A 50 -0.75 63.45 -45.97
C LYS A 50 0.40 62.47 -45.75
N HIS A 51 0.17 61.17 -45.95
CA HIS A 51 1.14 60.13 -45.63
C HIS A 51 1.81 59.50 -46.86
N GLY A 52 1.45 59.95 -48.07
CA GLY A 52 2.04 59.52 -49.33
C GLY A 52 1.47 58.21 -49.87
N THR A 53 2.28 57.49 -50.66
CA THR A 53 1.86 56.31 -51.43
C THR A 53 2.45 55.01 -50.85
N ARG A 54 1.69 53.93 -50.91
CA ARG A 54 2.14 52.58 -50.61
C ARG A 54 1.69 51.63 -51.70
N VAL A 55 2.64 50.92 -52.29
CA VAL A 55 2.42 49.85 -53.25
C VAL A 55 2.97 48.56 -52.65
N SER A 56 2.23 47.46 -52.68
CA SER A 56 2.75 46.17 -52.20
C SER A 56 2.15 44.99 -52.94
N LYS A 57 2.98 44.00 -53.26
CA LYS A 57 2.60 42.74 -53.90
C LYS A 57 3.07 41.58 -53.01
N ARG A 58 2.21 40.57 -52.89
CA ARG A 58 2.61 39.29 -52.26
C ARG A 58 3.33 38.45 -53.32
N ILE A 59 4.58 38.07 -53.07
CA ILE A 59 5.38 37.27 -54.01
C ILE A 59 5.24 35.78 -53.69
N ALA A 60 5.24 35.42 -52.41
CA ALA A 60 5.08 34.05 -51.94
C ALA A 60 4.28 34.02 -50.64
N LYS A 61 3.87 32.84 -50.19
CA LYS A 61 3.15 32.68 -48.92
C LYS A 61 4.02 33.17 -47.76
N GLY A 62 3.61 34.26 -47.13
CA GLY A 62 4.35 34.89 -46.04
C GLY A 62 5.36 35.95 -46.47
N THR A 63 5.60 36.16 -47.77
CA THR A 63 6.53 37.18 -48.32
C THR A 63 5.78 38.30 -49.04
N ASN A 64 5.97 39.54 -48.60
CA ASN A 64 5.46 40.72 -49.27
C ASN A 64 6.62 41.66 -49.64
N VAL A 65 6.55 42.21 -50.85
CA VAL A 65 7.46 43.23 -51.36
C VAL A 65 6.65 44.46 -51.73
N GLY A 66 7.21 45.64 -51.53
CA GLY A 66 6.53 46.87 -51.89
C GLY A 66 7.40 48.11 -51.80
N PHE A 67 6.80 49.24 -52.15
CA PHE A 67 7.37 50.55 -51.97
C PHE A 67 6.44 51.38 -51.09
N GLN A 68 7.00 52.07 -50.11
CA GLN A 68 6.27 53.01 -49.26
C GLN A 68 6.98 54.36 -49.32
N ASN A 69 6.32 55.36 -49.89
CA ASN A 69 6.87 56.71 -50.13
C ASN A 69 8.25 56.63 -50.81
N GLY A 70 8.35 55.87 -51.90
CA GLY A 70 9.59 55.64 -52.65
C GLY A 70 10.58 54.65 -52.01
N ARG A 71 10.39 54.22 -50.75
CA ARG A 71 11.31 53.29 -50.08
C ARG A 71 10.92 51.83 -50.31
N PHE A 72 11.85 51.02 -50.80
CA PHE A 72 11.69 49.57 -50.92
C PHE A 72 11.52 48.88 -49.56
N VAL A 73 10.52 48.01 -49.45
CA VAL A 73 10.17 47.25 -48.25
C VAL A 73 10.01 45.77 -48.60
N LEU A 74 10.86 44.93 -48.04
CA LEU A 74 10.74 43.47 -48.03
C LEU A 74 10.32 43.00 -46.62
N ARG A 75 9.29 42.17 -46.53
CA ARG A 75 8.81 41.56 -45.28
C ARG A 75 8.41 40.12 -45.50
N GLY A 76 9.01 39.20 -44.74
CA GLY A 76 8.64 37.80 -44.68
C GLY A 76 8.46 37.31 -43.25
N ARG A 77 7.52 36.39 -43.01
CA ARG A 77 7.39 35.69 -41.72
C ARG A 77 6.96 34.24 -41.93
N TYR A 78 7.80 33.31 -41.50
CA TYR A 78 7.66 31.88 -41.72
C TYR A 78 7.75 31.09 -40.41
N GLY A 79 7.27 29.85 -40.44
CA GLY A 79 7.25 28.95 -39.28
C GLY A 79 5.88 28.81 -38.60
N LYS A 80 5.63 27.60 -38.09
CA LYS A 80 4.50 27.23 -37.24
C LYS A 80 4.97 27.16 -35.78
N GLY A 81 4.08 27.45 -34.83
CA GLY A 81 4.42 27.39 -33.40
C GLY A 81 5.08 28.66 -32.83
N PRO A 82 5.77 28.56 -31.68
CA PRO A 82 6.30 29.70 -30.92
C PRO A 82 7.53 30.33 -31.58
N THR A 83 8.29 29.59 -32.37
CA THR A 83 9.48 30.07 -33.09
C THR A 83 9.13 30.45 -34.53
N LYS A 84 9.58 31.62 -34.97
CA LYS A 84 9.27 32.23 -36.27
C LYS A 84 10.56 32.73 -36.93
N LEU A 85 10.69 32.48 -38.24
CA LEU A 85 11.72 33.09 -39.08
C LEU A 85 11.15 34.37 -39.69
N ASN A 86 11.82 35.50 -39.47
CA ASN A 86 11.43 36.80 -39.99
C ASN A 86 12.46 37.26 -41.03
N LEU A 87 11.97 37.61 -42.23
CA LEU A 87 12.77 38.16 -43.32
C LEU A 87 12.47 39.65 -43.45
N SER A 88 13.50 40.46 -43.64
CA SER A 88 13.41 41.90 -43.82
C SER A 88 14.40 42.38 -44.87
N LYS A 89 14.31 43.66 -45.29
CA LYS A 89 15.35 44.31 -46.12
C LYS A 89 16.76 44.17 -45.51
N SER A 90 16.85 44.19 -44.17
CA SER A 90 18.09 44.07 -43.40
C SER A 90 18.48 42.62 -43.07
N GLY A 91 18.00 41.63 -43.83
CA GLY A 91 18.28 40.21 -43.61
C GLY A 91 17.26 39.46 -42.76
N VAL A 92 17.64 38.25 -42.38
CA VAL A 92 16.80 37.25 -41.67
C VAL A 92 17.05 37.30 -40.16
N SER A 93 16.04 36.97 -39.35
CA SER A 93 16.17 36.82 -37.90
C SER A 93 15.18 35.79 -37.35
N VAL A 94 15.52 35.18 -36.22
CA VAL A 94 14.69 34.18 -35.55
C VAL A 94 14.10 34.79 -34.30
N SER A 95 12.80 34.59 -34.08
CA SER A 95 12.11 35.05 -32.87
C SER A 95 11.29 33.95 -32.24
N SER A 96 11.31 33.86 -30.91
CA SER A 96 10.56 32.87 -30.13
C SER A 96 9.61 33.57 -29.16
N LYS A 97 8.36 33.08 -29.09
CA LYS A 97 7.34 33.56 -28.16
C LYS A 97 7.55 32.93 -26.78
N THR A 98 7.57 33.76 -25.74
CA THR A 98 7.64 33.35 -24.33
C THR A 98 6.34 33.70 -23.60
N SER A 99 6.21 33.28 -22.34
CA SER A 99 5.05 33.62 -21.48
C SER A 99 4.88 35.13 -21.30
N VAL A 100 5.99 35.87 -21.27
CA VAL A 100 6.01 37.32 -21.01
C VAL A 100 6.08 38.13 -22.31
N GLY A 101 6.43 37.54 -23.46
CA GLY A 101 6.43 38.26 -24.72
C GLY A 101 7.07 37.53 -25.90
N THR A 102 8.02 38.17 -26.59
CA THR A 102 8.76 37.56 -27.71
C THR A 102 10.22 37.99 -27.65
N ILE A 103 11.14 37.02 -27.72
CA ILE A 103 12.58 37.23 -27.81
C ILE A 103 12.96 37.13 -29.29
N ASN A 104 13.78 38.05 -29.80
CA ASN A 104 14.48 37.88 -31.07
C ASN A 104 15.95 37.54 -30.78
N TRP A 105 16.40 36.38 -31.25
CA TRP A 105 17.71 35.81 -30.94
C TRP A 105 18.86 36.62 -31.53
N PHE A 106 18.63 37.28 -32.67
CA PHE A 106 19.68 37.97 -33.43
C PHE A 106 19.53 39.49 -33.44
N LYS A 107 18.35 40.01 -33.10
CA LYS A 107 18.07 41.46 -33.13
C LYS A 107 17.38 41.89 -31.83
N PRO A 108 18.14 42.20 -30.75
CA PRO A 108 17.60 42.43 -29.41
C PRO A 108 16.63 43.63 -29.36
N LYS A 109 16.85 44.64 -30.22
CA LYS A 109 15.96 45.80 -30.41
C LYS A 109 14.52 45.44 -30.83
N TYR A 110 14.28 44.23 -31.33
CA TYR A 110 12.96 43.73 -31.74
C TYR A 110 12.31 42.79 -30.71
N SER A 111 12.94 42.59 -29.56
CA SER A 111 12.35 41.86 -28.43
C SER A 111 11.27 42.70 -27.74
N SER A 112 10.31 42.03 -27.10
CA SER A 112 9.25 42.69 -26.34
C SER A 112 8.82 41.83 -25.15
N ALA A 113 8.55 42.48 -24.02
CA ALA A 113 8.12 41.84 -22.79
C ALA A 113 6.94 42.63 -22.21
N LYS A 114 5.99 41.95 -21.57
CA LYS A 114 4.83 42.58 -20.94
C LYS A 114 4.65 42.02 -19.54
N ILE A 115 4.82 42.89 -18.55
CA ILE A 115 4.66 42.57 -17.12
C ILE A 115 3.66 43.55 -16.52
N GLY A 116 2.67 43.04 -15.76
CA GLY A 116 1.70 43.89 -15.06
C GLY A 116 0.92 44.85 -15.96
N GLY A 117 0.72 44.52 -17.24
CA GLY A 117 0.06 45.40 -18.21
C GLY A 117 0.97 46.37 -18.96
N ILE A 118 2.20 46.60 -18.49
CA ILE A 118 3.19 47.51 -19.09
C ILE A 118 3.98 46.75 -20.17
N GLN A 119 4.11 47.34 -21.36
CA GLN A 119 4.85 46.76 -22.47
C GLN A 119 6.25 47.40 -22.60
N PHE A 120 7.29 46.58 -22.37
CA PHE A 120 8.69 46.91 -22.61
C PHE A 120 9.12 46.42 -23.99
N ARG A 121 10.03 47.16 -24.64
CA ARG A 121 10.54 46.85 -25.99
C ARG A 121 12.04 47.07 -26.05
N GLY A 122 12.68 46.38 -26.99
CA GLY A 122 14.10 46.49 -27.26
C GLY A 122 14.96 45.81 -26.20
N ASP A 123 16.12 46.38 -25.90
CA ASP A 123 17.15 45.73 -25.08
C ASP A 123 16.66 45.47 -23.64
N ASN A 124 15.89 46.39 -23.07
CA ASN A 124 15.25 46.21 -21.75
C ASN A 124 14.29 45.02 -21.72
N ALA A 125 13.63 44.70 -22.84
CA ALA A 125 12.74 43.54 -22.91
C ALA A 125 13.51 42.22 -22.89
N LEU A 126 14.70 42.19 -23.49
CA LEU A 126 15.57 41.00 -23.47
C LEU A 126 16.06 40.73 -22.04
N ILE A 127 16.49 41.76 -21.31
CA ILE A 127 16.91 41.63 -19.91
C ILE A 127 15.78 41.06 -19.06
N ILE A 128 14.57 41.64 -19.17
CA ILE A 128 13.39 41.16 -18.46
C ILE A 128 13.11 39.68 -18.76
N GLN A 129 13.21 39.28 -20.03
CA GLN A 129 13.00 37.89 -20.44
C GLN A 129 14.07 36.95 -19.89
N GLY A 130 15.33 37.40 -19.84
CA GLY A 130 16.43 36.66 -19.22
C GLY A 130 16.21 36.44 -17.73
N VAL A 131 15.82 37.49 -17.00
CA VAL A 131 15.50 37.39 -15.56
C VAL A 131 14.36 36.40 -15.32
N VAL A 132 13.27 36.49 -16.09
CA VAL A 132 12.14 35.55 -15.95
C VAL A 132 12.57 34.11 -16.28
N ALA A 133 13.40 33.91 -17.30
CA ALA A 133 13.92 32.59 -17.63
C ALA A 133 14.77 32.00 -16.50
N LEU A 134 15.62 32.82 -15.85
CA LEU A 134 16.40 32.40 -14.69
C LEU A 134 15.51 31.95 -13.53
N PHE A 135 14.46 32.71 -13.21
CA PHE A 135 13.49 32.30 -12.19
C PHE A 135 12.78 30.99 -12.53
N GLN A 136 12.42 30.79 -13.81
CA GLN A 136 11.80 29.55 -14.26
C GLN A 136 12.75 28.35 -14.14
N ILE A 137 14.02 28.53 -14.51
CA ILE A 137 15.06 27.50 -14.37
C ILE A 137 15.27 27.16 -12.90
N PHE A 138 15.41 28.17 -12.04
CA PHE A 138 15.55 27.99 -10.60
C PHE A 138 14.36 27.23 -10.00
N TYR A 139 13.13 27.65 -10.33
CA TYR A 139 11.92 26.96 -9.91
C TYR A 139 11.89 25.51 -10.40
N PHE A 140 12.27 25.26 -11.65
CA PHE A 140 12.36 23.90 -12.20
C PHE A 140 13.33 23.03 -11.38
N PHE A 141 14.54 23.50 -11.12
CA PHE A 141 15.52 22.77 -10.31
C PHE A 141 15.02 22.50 -8.89
N MET A 142 14.42 23.50 -8.23
CA MET A 142 13.83 23.32 -6.91
C MET A 142 12.77 22.22 -6.91
N THR A 143 11.83 22.25 -7.87
CA THR A 143 10.81 21.20 -8.00
C THR A 143 11.39 19.82 -8.32
N LEU A 144 12.46 19.77 -9.11
CA LEU A 144 13.14 18.53 -9.46
C LEU A 144 13.80 17.91 -8.22
N THR A 145 14.51 18.71 -7.42
CA THR A 145 15.14 18.28 -6.16
C THR A 145 14.10 17.72 -5.19
N PHE A 146 12.97 18.41 -5.00
CA PHE A 146 11.89 17.91 -4.13
C PHE A 146 11.30 16.58 -4.65
N LYS A 147 11.08 16.45 -5.96
CA LYS A 147 10.57 15.20 -6.54
C LYS A 147 11.53 14.03 -6.36
N ILE A 148 12.83 14.26 -6.57
CA ILE A 148 13.86 13.24 -6.37
C ILE A 148 13.92 12.84 -4.89
N GLY A 149 13.94 13.81 -3.97
CA GLY A 149 13.93 13.54 -2.54
C GLY A 149 12.71 12.74 -2.09
N PHE A 150 11.52 13.12 -2.55
CA PHE A 150 10.28 12.38 -2.26
C PHE A 150 10.32 10.95 -2.82
N TRP A 151 10.83 10.78 -4.04
CA TRP A 151 10.94 9.46 -4.64
C TRP A 151 11.93 8.57 -3.87
N LEU A 152 13.08 9.12 -3.45
CA LEU A 152 14.07 8.42 -2.64
C LEU A 152 13.52 8.00 -1.27
N LEU A 153 12.80 8.90 -0.58
CA LEU A 153 12.13 8.59 0.69
C LEU A 153 11.08 7.49 0.52
N LYS A 154 10.30 7.56 -0.57
CA LYS A 154 9.30 6.53 -0.88
C LYS A 154 9.96 5.18 -1.13
N THR A 155 10.99 5.11 -1.96
CA THR A 155 11.66 3.84 -2.29
C THR A 155 12.34 3.23 -1.08
N THR A 156 13.04 4.03 -0.28
CA THR A 156 13.67 3.57 0.97
C THR A 156 12.64 3.03 1.96
N PHE A 157 11.51 3.71 2.15
CA PHE A 157 10.42 3.22 2.99
C PHE A 157 9.88 1.86 2.53
N TRP A 158 9.61 1.69 1.23
CA TRP A 158 9.11 0.42 0.69
C TRP A 158 10.13 -0.71 0.81
N LEU A 159 11.43 -0.42 0.63
CA LEU A 159 12.50 -1.40 0.82
C LEU A 159 12.60 -1.84 2.28
N LEU A 160 12.52 -0.91 3.24
CA LEU A 160 12.53 -1.23 4.67
C LEU A 160 11.32 -2.09 5.06
N LYS A 161 10.12 -1.75 4.56
CA LYS A 161 8.91 -2.55 4.79
C LYS A 161 9.06 -3.96 4.24
N ALA A 162 9.54 -4.12 3.01
CA ALA A 162 9.76 -5.42 2.40
C ALA A 162 10.79 -6.26 3.17
N LEU A 163 11.86 -5.63 3.64
CA LEU A 163 12.88 -6.28 4.46
C LEU A 163 12.30 -6.74 5.82
N PHE A 164 11.48 -5.91 6.45
CA PHE A 164 10.79 -6.25 7.70
C PHE A 164 9.82 -7.43 7.53
N GLU A 165 9.01 -7.42 6.47
CA GLU A 165 8.10 -8.53 6.14
C GLU A 165 8.88 -9.83 5.86
N ALA A 166 9.99 -9.75 5.12
CA ALA A 166 10.85 -10.89 4.85
C ALA A 166 11.45 -11.49 6.13
N ILE A 167 11.86 -10.65 7.08
CA ILE A 167 12.36 -11.08 8.39
C ILE A 167 11.26 -11.82 9.16
N ILE A 168 10.04 -11.27 9.24
CA ILE A 168 8.91 -11.93 9.93
C ILE A 168 8.62 -13.30 9.30
N LEU A 169 8.52 -13.37 7.96
CA LEU A 169 8.27 -14.62 7.25
C LEU A 169 9.36 -15.65 7.48
N MET A 170 10.63 -15.23 7.56
CA MET A 170 11.73 -16.12 7.88
C MET A 170 11.58 -16.70 9.30
N PHE A 171 11.27 -15.86 10.29
CA PHE A 171 11.08 -16.30 11.67
C PHE A 171 9.89 -17.23 11.84
N THR A 172 8.75 -16.94 11.20
CA THR A 172 7.57 -17.82 11.26
C THR A 172 7.85 -19.16 10.58
N LYS A 173 8.51 -19.15 9.41
CA LYS A 173 8.90 -20.39 8.71
C LYS A 173 9.89 -21.22 9.53
N PHE A 174 10.87 -20.57 10.16
CA PHE A 174 11.86 -21.26 10.99
C PHE A 174 11.23 -21.88 12.25
N LYS A 175 10.34 -21.14 12.93
CA LYS A 175 9.55 -21.67 14.05
C LYS A 175 8.68 -22.84 13.62
N GLY A 176 7.95 -22.71 12.50
CA GLY A 176 7.11 -23.77 11.95
C GLY A 176 7.90 -25.03 11.58
N HIS A 177 9.10 -24.87 11.02
CA HIS A 177 9.96 -26.01 10.69
C HIS A 177 10.43 -26.78 11.94
N ARG A 178 10.74 -26.07 13.03
CA ARG A 178 11.06 -26.71 14.32
C ARG A 178 9.85 -27.41 14.92
N LEU A 179 8.68 -26.78 14.87
CA LEU A 179 7.43 -27.36 15.42
C LEU A 179 7.01 -28.61 14.64
N SER A 180 7.08 -28.58 13.30
CA SER A 180 6.74 -29.74 12.47
C SER A 180 7.63 -30.96 12.72
N ARG A 181 8.91 -30.75 13.07
CA ARG A 181 9.80 -31.86 13.48
C ARG A 181 9.38 -32.48 14.81
N LYS A 182 8.98 -31.65 15.78
CA LYS A 182 8.46 -32.13 17.07
C LYS A 182 7.15 -32.89 16.87
N GLN A 183 6.21 -32.35 16.09
CA GLN A 183 4.94 -33.00 15.78
C GLN A 183 5.13 -34.36 15.11
N LYS A 184 6.00 -34.47 14.11
CA LYS A 184 6.29 -35.76 13.47
C LYS A 184 6.92 -36.78 14.43
N ALA A 185 7.71 -36.34 15.39
CA ALA A 185 8.29 -37.24 16.39
C ALA A 185 7.21 -37.75 17.36
N VAL A 186 6.28 -36.88 17.76
CA VAL A 186 5.11 -37.25 18.56
C VAL A 186 4.20 -38.21 17.81
N GLU A 187 3.85 -37.92 16.55
CA GLU A 187 2.97 -38.77 15.72
C GLU A 187 3.49 -40.21 15.58
N VAL A 188 4.82 -40.39 15.44
CA VAL A 188 5.44 -41.72 15.42
C VAL A 188 5.32 -42.44 16.77
N LEU A 189 5.43 -41.71 17.88
CA LEU A 189 5.24 -42.29 19.22
C LEU A 189 3.78 -42.64 19.47
N GLU A 190 2.83 -41.77 19.10
CA GLU A 190 1.39 -42.01 19.23
C GLU A 190 0.96 -43.29 18.51
N VAL A 191 1.45 -43.53 17.29
CA VAL A 191 1.17 -44.78 16.57
C VAL A 191 1.66 -46.01 17.34
N ASN A 192 2.89 -45.95 17.87
CA ASN A 192 3.46 -47.06 18.66
C ASN A 192 2.70 -47.28 19.97
N TRP A 193 2.34 -46.19 20.68
CA TRP A 193 1.57 -46.26 21.92
C TRP A 193 0.18 -46.82 21.66
N CYS A 194 -0.52 -46.37 20.61
CA CYS A 194 -1.83 -46.92 20.26
C CYS A 194 -1.77 -48.42 19.96
N GLU A 195 -0.72 -48.91 19.29
CA GLU A 195 -0.52 -50.35 19.06
C GLU A 195 -0.27 -51.12 20.37
N GLU A 196 0.56 -50.60 21.28
CA GLU A 196 0.83 -51.21 22.57
C GLU A 196 -0.40 -51.21 23.49
N LEU A 197 -1.12 -50.08 23.57
CA LEU A 197 -2.31 -49.87 24.40
C LEU A 197 -3.52 -50.67 23.89
N GLN A 198 -3.62 -50.92 22.58
CA GLN A 198 -4.68 -51.77 22.01
C GLN A 198 -4.65 -53.20 22.58
N ASN A 199 -3.48 -53.70 22.97
CA ASN A 199 -3.33 -55.05 23.54
C ASN A 199 -3.65 -55.12 25.05
N GLN A 200 -3.82 -53.99 25.73
CA GLN A 200 -4.07 -53.94 27.17
C GLN A 200 -5.55 -54.12 27.53
N SER A 201 -5.83 -54.53 28.77
CA SER A 201 -7.21 -54.63 29.27
C SER A 201 -7.84 -53.25 29.50
N ILE A 202 -9.17 -53.18 29.67
CA ILE A 202 -9.84 -51.89 29.94
C ILE A 202 -9.45 -51.38 31.32
N GLU A 203 -9.24 -52.30 32.26
CA GLU A 203 -8.81 -52.06 33.63
C GLU A 203 -7.41 -51.43 33.66
N ASP A 204 -6.46 -51.95 32.88
CA ASP A 204 -5.11 -51.38 32.76
C ASP A 204 -5.13 -49.96 32.17
N LEU A 205 -5.93 -49.75 31.12
CA LEU A 205 -6.08 -48.44 30.48
C LEU A 205 -6.72 -47.42 31.43
N PHE A 206 -7.74 -47.84 32.19
CA PHE A 206 -8.37 -47.00 33.19
C PHE A 206 -7.39 -46.62 34.31
N CYS A 207 -6.61 -47.59 34.80
CA CYS A 207 -5.56 -47.34 35.79
C CYS A 207 -4.49 -46.38 35.24
N ALA A 208 -4.09 -46.52 33.98
CA ALA A 208 -3.10 -45.65 33.33
C ALA A 208 -3.61 -44.20 33.17
N LEU A 209 -4.89 -44.00 32.81
CA LEU A 209 -5.52 -42.67 32.78
C LEU A 209 -5.51 -42.02 34.16
N PHE A 210 -5.96 -42.77 35.18
CA PHE A 210 -6.04 -42.30 36.55
C PHE A 210 -4.66 -41.92 37.09
N TYR A 211 -3.67 -42.78 36.85
CA TYR A 211 -2.28 -42.56 37.25
C TYR A 211 -1.68 -41.33 36.57
N THR A 212 -1.85 -41.21 35.26
CA THR A 212 -1.31 -40.08 34.48
C THR A 212 -1.94 -38.76 34.91
N LEU A 213 -3.26 -38.71 35.11
CA LEU A 213 -3.95 -37.48 35.48
C LEU A 213 -3.72 -37.06 36.94
N ILE A 214 -3.78 -38.00 37.87
CA ILE A 214 -3.81 -37.67 39.30
C ILE A 214 -2.44 -37.74 39.95
N ILE A 215 -1.59 -38.71 39.59
CA ILE A 215 -0.25 -38.84 40.16
C ILE A 215 0.74 -37.97 39.38
N ILE A 216 0.88 -38.21 38.07
CA ILE A 216 1.81 -37.43 37.23
C ILE A 216 1.33 -35.99 37.09
N GLY A 217 0.04 -35.79 36.80
CA GLY A 217 -0.55 -34.45 36.68
C GLY A 217 -0.37 -33.60 37.94
N ARG A 218 -0.30 -34.19 39.14
CA ARG A 218 -0.05 -33.49 40.41
C ARG A 218 1.44 -33.35 40.76
N GLY A 219 2.32 -34.09 40.09
CA GLY A 219 3.75 -34.16 40.39
C GLY A 219 4.08 -35.00 41.64
N LYS A 220 3.23 -35.98 42.00
CA LYS A 220 3.49 -36.92 43.09
C LYS A 220 4.39 -38.07 42.60
N SER A 221 5.31 -38.54 43.43
CA SER A 221 6.28 -39.60 43.10
C SER A 221 5.98 -40.97 43.72
N GLU A 222 5.02 -41.05 44.65
CA GLU A 222 4.66 -42.29 45.34
C GLU A 222 3.33 -42.82 44.84
N VAL A 223 3.30 -44.13 44.59
CA VAL A 223 2.16 -44.88 44.05
C VAL A 223 1.55 -45.70 45.18
N HIS A 224 0.24 -45.54 45.43
CA HIS A 224 -0.49 -46.38 46.39
C HIS A 224 -1.47 -47.28 45.64
N SER A 225 -1.46 -48.58 45.97
CA SER A 225 -2.28 -49.61 45.32
C SER A 225 -3.78 -49.50 45.64
N GLU A 226 -4.17 -48.88 46.76
CA GLU A 226 -5.59 -48.68 47.12
C GLU A 226 -6.20 -47.38 46.56
N PHE A 227 -5.46 -46.62 45.74
CA PHE A 227 -5.76 -45.22 45.47
C PHE A 227 -7.06 -45.00 44.68
N ILE A 228 -7.33 -45.77 43.62
CA ILE A 228 -8.46 -45.49 42.72
C ILE A 228 -9.80 -45.67 43.45
N ASN A 229 -9.97 -46.80 44.15
CA ASN A 229 -11.22 -47.12 44.84
C ASN A 229 -11.49 -46.19 46.03
N GLN A 230 -10.45 -45.77 46.75
CA GLN A 230 -10.54 -44.77 47.82
C GLN A 230 -10.82 -43.36 47.26
N THR A 231 -10.17 -42.99 46.16
CA THR A 231 -10.35 -41.66 45.54
C THR A 231 -11.75 -41.49 44.98
N LEU A 232 -12.38 -42.56 44.50
CA LEU A 232 -13.76 -42.54 43.99
C LEU A 232 -14.81 -42.82 45.08
N GLU A 233 -14.43 -42.87 46.35
CA GLU A 233 -15.37 -43.02 47.46
C GLU A 233 -16.25 -41.75 47.57
N GLY A 234 -17.54 -41.88 47.27
CA GLY A 234 -18.49 -40.77 47.25
C GLY A 234 -18.81 -40.17 45.87
N TYR A 235 -18.28 -40.75 44.78
CA TYR A 235 -18.70 -40.39 43.42
C TYR A 235 -20.13 -40.91 43.14
N GLU A 236 -21.05 -40.01 42.74
CA GLU A 236 -22.49 -40.30 42.62
C GLU A 236 -22.79 -41.43 41.60
N ASP A 237 -22.10 -41.46 40.47
CA ASP A 237 -22.31 -42.44 39.40
C ASP A 237 -21.33 -43.63 39.46
N LYS A 238 -20.78 -43.94 40.64
CA LYS A 238 -19.84 -45.05 40.82
C LYS A 238 -20.40 -46.39 40.34
N GLU A 239 -21.72 -46.60 40.48
CA GLU A 239 -22.43 -47.81 40.01
C GLU A 239 -22.22 -48.10 38.51
N VAL A 240 -22.06 -47.06 37.69
CA VAL A 240 -21.83 -47.19 36.24
C VAL A 240 -20.43 -47.77 35.94
N LEU A 241 -19.47 -47.52 36.85
CA LEU A 241 -18.08 -47.95 36.73
C LEU A 241 -17.77 -49.22 37.53
N GLU A 242 -18.67 -49.71 38.38
CA GLU A 242 -18.51 -50.97 39.13
C GLU A 242 -18.05 -52.16 38.28
N PRO A 243 -18.52 -52.37 37.03
CA PRO A 243 -18.02 -53.47 36.19
C PRO A 243 -16.53 -53.39 35.86
N ILE A 244 -15.96 -52.18 35.83
CA ILE A 244 -14.52 -51.93 35.62
C ILE A 244 -13.81 -52.00 36.97
N LEU A 245 -14.31 -51.27 37.97
CA LEU A 245 -13.69 -51.14 39.29
C LEU A 245 -13.58 -52.47 40.05
N ALA A 246 -14.57 -53.37 39.92
CA ALA A 246 -14.58 -54.67 40.58
C ALA A 246 -13.53 -55.65 40.02
N ASN A 247 -13.05 -55.41 38.80
CA ASN A 247 -12.06 -56.27 38.13
C ASN A 247 -10.63 -55.73 38.23
N ILE A 248 -10.43 -54.53 38.79
CA ILE A 248 -9.09 -53.96 39.00
C ILE A 248 -8.39 -54.74 40.11
N THR A 249 -7.23 -55.32 39.79
CA THR A 249 -6.31 -55.92 40.75
C THR A 249 -5.08 -55.04 40.96
N ASP A 250 -4.31 -55.32 42.01
CA ASP A 250 -3.02 -54.64 42.25
C ASP A 250 -2.06 -54.81 41.05
N ASP A 251 -2.12 -55.95 40.35
CA ASP A 251 -1.34 -56.22 39.14
C ASP A 251 -1.67 -55.24 38.00
N ASN A 252 -2.93 -54.82 37.86
CA ASN A 252 -3.33 -53.83 36.85
C ASN A 252 -2.73 -52.45 37.14
N ILE A 253 -2.62 -52.10 38.42
CA ILE A 253 -2.04 -50.82 38.85
C ILE A 253 -0.53 -50.83 38.59
N GLU A 254 0.17 -51.91 38.93
CA GLU A 254 1.60 -52.05 38.64
C GLU A 254 1.86 -52.03 37.12
N SER A 255 1.04 -52.74 36.35
CA SER A 255 1.09 -52.73 34.88
C SER A 255 0.92 -51.32 34.33
N ALA A 256 -0.08 -50.57 34.80
CA ALA A 256 -0.34 -49.19 34.37
C ALA A 256 0.82 -48.24 34.70
N VAL A 257 1.44 -48.37 35.87
CA VAL A 257 2.62 -47.58 36.26
C VAL A 257 3.78 -47.90 35.34
N GLN A 258 4.04 -49.18 35.08
CA GLN A 258 5.15 -49.62 34.23
C GLN A 258 4.95 -49.18 32.78
N LEU A 259 3.73 -49.31 32.23
CA LEU A 259 3.37 -48.83 30.89
C LEU A 259 3.59 -47.31 30.77
N THR A 260 3.12 -46.55 31.75
CA THR A 260 3.26 -45.10 31.77
C THR A 260 4.72 -44.68 31.88
N PHE A 261 5.50 -45.33 32.76
CA PHE A 261 6.92 -45.03 32.93
C PHE A 261 7.73 -45.36 31.66
N ASN A 262 7.55 -46.56 31.09
CA ASN A 262 8.24 -46.96 29.87
C ASN A 262 7.91 -46.07 28.67
N SER A 263 6.68 -45.57 28.60
CA SER A 263 6.22 -44.69 27.52
C SER A 263 6.79 -43.27 27.64
N LEU A 264 6.97 -42.78 28.88
CA LEU A 264 7.39 -41.41 29.14
C LEU A 264 8.90 -41.23 29.34
N ASP A 265 9.63 -42.29 29.74
CA ASP A 265 11.05 -42.20 30.07
C ASP A 265 11.96 -42.12 28.81
N GLY A 266 13.09 -41.43 28.94
CA GLY A 266 14.15 -41.37 27.92
C GLY A 266 13.84 -40.61 26.62
N GLN A 267 12.66 -39.99 26.50
CA GLN A 267 12.26 -39.27 25.29
C GLN A 267 12.86 -37.86 25.21
N SER A 268 13.30 -37.45 24.01
CA SER A 268 13.92 -36.12 23.76
C SER A 268 12.91 -34.98 23.53
N ILE A 269 11.62 -35.25 23.75
CA ILE A 269 10.50 -34.33 23.54
C ILE A 269 10.21 -33.57 24.84
N ASP A 270 9.51 -32.44 24.74
CA ASP A 270 9.06 -31.68 25.90
C ASP A 270 8.12 -32.55 26.77
N GLN A 271 8.39 -32.65 28.07
CA GLN A 271 7.68 -33.59 28.95
C GLN A 271 6.17 -33.33 29.01
N ILE A 272 5.72 -32.07 28.96
CA ILE A 272 4.29 -31.74 29.01
C ILE A 272 3.59 -32.26 27.77
N LEU A 273 4.14 -31.96 26.58
CA LEU A 273 3.61 -32.44 25.31
C LEU A 273 3.58 -33.98 25.24
N LEU A 274 4.60 -34.63 25.80
CA LEU A 274 4.68 -36.09 25.86
C LEU A 274 3.56 -36.68 26.71
N ILE A 275 3.31 -36.11 27.89
CA ILE A 275 2.24 -36.55 28.80
C ILE A 275 0.86 -36.33 28.16
N GLU A 276 0.61 -35.16 27.57
CA GLU A 276 -0.65 -34.85 26.87
C GLU A 276 -0.92 -35.83 25.72
N SER A 277 0.10 -36.09 24.89
CA SER A 277 -0.03 -36.98 23.73
C SER A 277 -0.27 -38.43 24.16
N PHE A 278 0.50 -38.92 25.14
CA PHE A 278 0.32 -40.26 25.70
C PHE A 278 -1.07 -40.43 26.35
N PHE A 279 -1.49 -39.45 27.15
CA PHE A 279 -2.82 -39.43 27.76
C PHE A 279 -3.91 -39.48 26.69
N GLY A 280 -3.80 -38.65 25.64
CA GLY A 280 -4.69 -38.68 24.48
C GLY A 280 -4.75 -40.04 23.78
N SER A 281 -3.61 -40.72 23.61
CA SER A 281 -3.56 -42.08 23.06
C SER A 281 -4.30 -43.10 23.92
N ILE A 282 -4.20 -43.01 25.25
CA ILE A 282 -4.98 -43.88 26.15
C ILE A 282 -6.48 -43.61 26.01
N VAL A 283 -6.87 -42.33 25.95
CA VAL A 283 -8.28 -41.94 25.76
C VAL A 283 -8.82 -42.42 24.41
N GLU A 284 -8.03 -42.33 23.35
CA GLU A 284 -8.43 -42.83 22.04
C GLU A 284 -8.71 -44.33 22.08
N VAL A 285 -7.79 -45.13 22.64
CA VAL A 285 -7.95 -46.59 22.72
C VAL A 285 -9.11 -46.97 23.65
N ILE A 286 -9.30 -46.30 24.78
CA ILE A 286 -10.42 -46.61 25.69
C ILE A 286 -11.77 -46.27 25.03
N SER A 287 -11.83 -45.18 24.24
CA SER A 287 -13.05 -44.78 23.52
C SER A 287 -13.51 -45.80 22.47
N GLN A 288 -12.58 -46.58 21.92
CA GLN A 288 -12.88 -47.66 20.97
C GLN A 288 -13.40 -48.92 21.68
N LYS A 289 -13.02 -49.13 22.95
CA LYS A 289 -13.35 -50.31 23.76
C LYS A 289 -14.60 -50.15 24.63
N VAL A 290 -14.98 -48.92 24.96
CA VAL A 290 -16.01 -48.61 25.96
C VAL A 290 -17.23 -47.93 25.31
N LYS A 291 -18.43 -48.18 25.83
CA LYS A 291 -19.66 -47.53 25.36
C LYS A 291 -19.66 -46.03 25.69
N PRO A 292 -20.30 -45.16 24.88
CA PRO A 292 -20.32 -43.71 25.11
C PRO A 292 -20.77 -43.28 26.52
N ASN A 293 -21.80 -43.93 27.09
CA ASN A 293 -22.28 -43.61 28.44
C ASN A 293 -21.23 -43.89 29.53
N ASN A 294 -20.49 -44.98 29.39
CA ASN A 294 -19.43 -45.34 30.33
C ASN A 294 -18.23 -44.41 30.17
N LEU A 295 -17.98 -43.90 28.97
CA LEU A 295 -16.92 -42.94 28.70
C LEU A 295 -17.18 -41.58 29.38
N ILE A 296 -18.42 -41.12 29.37
CA ILE A 296 -18.84 -39.92 30.14
C ILE A 296 -18.66 -40.16 31.64
N ALA A 297 -19.02 -41.36 32.14
CA ALA A 297 -18.81 -41.71 33.54
C ALA A 297 -17.32 -41.75 33.92
N ILE A 298 -16.44 -42.25 33.02
CA ILE A 298 -14.98 -42.23 33.20
C ILE A 298 -14.46 -40.78 33.28
N PHE A 299 -14.92 -39.89 32.40
CA PHE A 299 -14.54 -38.47 32.43
C PHE A 299 -14.87 -37.83 33.76
N TRP A 300 -16.12 -37.99 34.23
CA TRP A 300 -16.57 -37.42 35.50
C TRP A 300 -15.89 -38.06 36.72
N ALA A 301 -15.56 -39.34 36.67
CA ALA A 301 -14.78 -39.99 37.72
C ALA A 301 -13.35 -39.45 37.80
N LEU A 302 -12.70 -39.20 36.65
CA LEU A 302 -11.39 -38.55 36.58
C LEU A 302 -11.46 -37.10 37.11
N ASP A 303 -12.47 -36.35 36.68
CA ASP A 303 -12.74 -34.98 37.10
C ASP A 303 -12.95 -34.87 38.62
N PHE A 304 -13.76 -35.78 39.18
CA PHE A 304 -13.97 -35.93 40.62
C PHE A 304 -12.67 -36.30 41.34
N GLY A 305 -11.93 -37.28 40.83
CA GLY A 305 -10.68 -37.74 41.46
C GLY A 305 -9.61 -36.65 41.55
N VAL A 306 -9.52 -35.78 40.55
CA VAL A 306 -8.63 -34.60 40.61
C VAL A 306 -9.06 -33.63 41.72
N LEU A 307 -10.36 -33.44 41.93
CA LEU A 307 -10.90 -32.52 42.92
C LEU A 307 -10.76 -33.03 44.37
N VAL A 308 -10.71 -34.34 44.59
CA VAL A 308 -10.47 -34.95 45.91
C VAL A 308 -9.14 -34.50 46.50
N ASP A 309 -8.10 -34.39 45.67
CA ASP A 309 -6.77 -33.92 46.04
C ASP A 309 -6.63 -32.38 46.09
N GLY A 310 -7.73 -31.64 45.84
CA GLY A 310 -7.82 -30.17 45.90
C GLY A 310 -8.09 -29.50 44.55
N LYS A 311 -7.78 -28.20 44.43
CA LYS A 311 -8.00 -27.46 43.16
C LYS A 311 -7.14 -28.02 42.03
N ARG A 312 -7.70 -28.05 40.82
CA ARG A 312 -6.99 -28.45 39.59
C ARG A 312 -5.80 -27.54 39.33
N ASN A 313 -4.70 -28.13 38.85
CA ASN A 313 -3.61 -27.36 38.29
C ASN A 313 -3.76 -27.28 36.76
N ARG A 314 -2.90 -26.46 36.14
CA ARG A 314 -2.95 -26.22 34.70
C ARG A 314 -2.79 -27.50 33.87
N LEU A 315 -1.88 -28.40 34.24
CA LEU A 315 -1.66 -29.65 33.51
C LEU A 315 -2.89 -30.57 33.59
N GLN A 316 -3.54 -30.64 34.76
CA GLN A 316 -4.76 -31.43 34.94
C GLN A 316 -5.93 -30.85 34.13
N GLU A 317 -6.06 -29.52 34.04
CA GLU A 317 -7.03 -28.87 33.14
C GLU A 317 -6.74 -29.18 31.66
N GLU A 318 -5.47 -29.10 31.24
CA GLU A 318 -5.03 -29.42 29.88
C GLU A 318 -5.31 -30.91 29.54
N LEU A 319 -5.04 -31.85 30.46
CA LEU A 319 -5.33 -33.28 30.27
C LEU A 319 -6.84 -33.58 30.22
N LEU A 320 -7.65 -32.96 31.06
CA LEU A 320 -9.11 -33.10 30.98
C LEU A 320 -9.67 -32.50 29.67
N SER A 321 -9.09 -31.40 29.18
CA SER A 321 -9.42 -30.85 27.86
C SER A 321 -9.07 -31.84 26.75
N VAL A 322 -7.88 -32.47 26.81
CA VAL A 322 -7.48 -33.53 25.86
C VAL A 322 -8.48 -34.69 25.90
N PHE A 323 -8.92 -35.12 27.09
CA PHE A 323 -9.95 -36.16 27.19
C PHE A 323 -11.23 -35.76 26.45
N ALA A 324 -11.74 -34.55 26.74
CA ALA A 324 -12.98 -34.05 26.16
C ALA A 324 -12.88 -33.94 24.64
N ASP A 325 -11.78 -33.36 24.14
CA ASP A 325 -11.52 -33.18 22.70
C ASP A 325 -11.41 -34.52 21.97
N THR A 326 -10.64 -35.48 22.51
CA THR A 326 -10.47 -36.82 21.91
C THR A 326 -11.79 -37.58 21.84
N CYS A 327 -12.67 -37.39 22.83
CA CYS A 327 -13.96 -38.05 22.88
C CYS A 327 -15.11 -37.28 22.20
N GLY A 328 -14.84 -36.06 21.69
CA GLY A 328 -15.87 -35.19 21.13
C GLY A 328 -16.91 -34.73 22.15
N LEU A 329 -16.55 -34.68 23.43
CA LEU A 329 -17.38 -34.11 24.49
C LEU A 329 -17.24 -32.59 24.40
N GLU A 330 -18.25 -31.89 23.86
CA GLU A 330 -18.24 -30.44 23.84
C GLU A 330 -18.21 -29.90 25.29
N SER A 331 -17.11 -29.26 25.67
CA SER A 331 -17.11 -28.39 26.85
C SER A 331 -18.10 -27.26 26.56
N THR A 332 -19.21 -27.25 27.28
CA THR A 332 -20.07 -26.08 27.33
C THR A 332 -19.38 -25.06 28.23
N ASP A 333 -18.37 -24.39 27.67
CA ASP A 333 -17.72 -23.25 28.33
C ASP A 333 -18.81 -22.19 28.60
N THR A 334 -19.11 -22.01 29.89
CA THR A 334 -19.90 -20.90 30.43
C THR A 334 -19.03 -19.99 31.28
#